data_AF-A0A3B8NPD2-F1
#
_entry.id   AF-A0A3B8NPD2-F1
#
_cell.length_a   1.000
_cell.length_b   1.000
_cell.length_c   1.000
_cell.angle_alpha   90.00
_cell.angle_beta   90.00
_cell.angle_gamma   90.00
#
_symmetry.space_group_name_H-M   'P 1'
#
loop_
_entity.id
_entity.type
_entity.pdbx_description
1 polymer ?
#
loop_
_entity_poly.entity_id
_entity_poly.type
_entity_poly.pdbx_seq_one_letter_code
_entity_poly.pdbx_strand_id
1 'polypeptide(L)'
;ESEPCMYLYRQTMGAHSQTGLVTVSHIDDYCDGVILKHEKTRPVKENDRTKLALTLRAHLGPVFLTYKNNEAINNEVNRSITGTDPCFDFKAGDGV
;
A
#
# COMPACT_ATOMS: atom_id res chain seq x y z
N GLU A 1 0.40 -10.40 12.34
CA GLU A 1 -0.79 -10.84 13.10
C GLU A 1 -1.06 -12.33 12.98
N SER A 2 -1.75 -12.88 13.98
CA SER A 2 -2.25 -14.26 14.00
C SER A 2 -3.56 -14.44 13.23
N GLU A 3 -4.19 -13.33 12.83
CA GLU A 3 -5.47 -13.27 12.13
C GLU A 3 -5.41 -12.30 10.94
N PRO A 4 -6.33 -12.42 9.97
CA PRO A 4 -6.43 -11.49 8.85
C PRO A 4 -6.58 -10.05 9.34
N CYS A 5 -5.74 -9.17 8.84
CA CYS A 5 -5.65 -7.79 9.28
C CYS A 5 -5.36 -6.87 8.10
N MET A 6 -5.71 -5.60 8.28
CA MET A 6 -5.25 -4.50 7.44
C MET A 6 -4.44 -3.57 8.32
N TYR A 7 -3.46 -2.88 7.73
CA TYR A 7 -2.64 -1.92 8.45
C TYR A 7 -2.87 -0.52 7.92
N LEU A 8 -2.61 0.48 8.77
CA LEU A 8 -2.52 1.86 8.34
C LEU A 8 -1.07 2.29 8.38
N TYR A 9 -0.69 3.13 7.42
CA TYR A 9 0.58 3.84 7.46
C TYR A 9 0.30 5.34 7.37
N ARG A 10 1.19 6.14 7.96
CA ARG A 10 1.22 7.58 7.79
C ARG A 10 2.64 8.01 7.43
N GLN A 11 2.76 8.88 6.44
CA GLN A 11 4.00 9.58 6.12
C GLN A 11 3.77 11.07 6.30
N THR A 12 4.71 11.76 6.95
CA THR A 12 4.65 13.20 7.16
C THR A 12 5.88 13.86 6.57
N MET A 13 5.72 14.65 5.51
CA MET A 13 6.79 15.39 4.87
C MET A 13 6.56 16.89 5.08
N GLY A 14 7.37 17.50 5.95
CA GLY A 14 7.19 18.91 6.34
C GLY A 14 5.84 19.12 7.03
N ALA A 15 4.96 19.92 6.42
CA ALA A 15 3.61 20.19 6.93
C ALA A 15 2.54 19.25 6.36
N HIS A 16 2.89 18.36 5.43
CA HIS A 16 1.95 17.48 4.76
C HIS A 16 1.98 16.08 5.37
N SER A 17 0.82 15.57 5.77
CA SER A 17 0.67 14.17 6.19
C SER A 17 -0.28 13.43 5.26
N GLN A 18 0.14 12.25 4.81
CA GLN A 18 -0.69 11.32 4.04
C GLN A 18 -0.86 10.03 4.83
N THR A 19 -2.10 9.60 4.99
CA THR A 19 -2.44 8.30 5.60
C THR A 19 -2.95 7.36 4.52
N GLY A 20 -2.51 6.12 4.52
CA GLY A 20 -2.99 5.10 3.58
C GLY A 20 -3.27 3.76 4.25
N LEU A 21 -4.09 2.97 3.56
CA LEU A 21 -4.45 1.61 3.94
C LEU A 21 -3.51 0.63 3.26
N VAL A 22 -2.86 -0.22 4.05
CA VAL A 22 -2.07 -1.36 3.57
C VAL A 22 -2.97 -2.59 3.64
N THR A 23 -3.28 -3.13 2.47
CA THR A 23 -4.15 -4.30 2.32
C THR A 23 -3.72 -5.09 1.07
N VAL A 24 -4.39 -6.21 0.84
CA VAL A 24 -4.28 -7.01 -0.39
C VAL A 24 -5.47 -6.71 -1.30
N SER A 25 -5.26 -6.88 -2.61
CA SER A 25 -6.32 -6.83 -3.62
C SER A 25 -6.42 -8.18 -4.32
N HIS A 26 -7.60 -8.51 -4.82
CA HIS A 26 -7.79 -9.74 -5.57
C HIS A 26 -7.10 -9.64 -6.93
N ILE A 27 -6.47 -10.73 -7.40
CA ILE A 27 -5.80 -10.72 -8.69
C ILE A 27 -6.79 -10.55 -9.85
N ASP A 28 -8.01 -11.10 -9.69
CA ASP A 28 -9.06 -10.98 -10.71
C ASP A 28 -9.48 -9.53 -10.95
N ASP A 29 -9.44 -8.66 -9.94
CA ASP A 29 -9.73 -7.23 -10.14
C ASP A 29 -8.75 -6.60 -11.13
N TYR A 30 -7.51 -7.08 -11.19
CA TYR A 30 -6.54 -6.66 -12.20
C TYR A 30 -6.80 -7.31 -13.57
N CYS A 31 -7.10 -8.61 -13.60
CA CYS A 31 -7.38 -9.35 -14.84
C CYS A 31 -8.63 -8.84 -15.56
N ASP A 32 -9.67 -8.49 -14.80
CA ASP A 32 -10.97 -8.03 -15.29
C ASP A 32 -11.01 -6.51 -15.54
N GLY A 33 -9.90 -5.82 -15.30
CA GLY A 33 -9.76 -4.39 -15.57
C GLY A 33 -10.47 -3.47 -14.58
N VAL A 34 -10.81 -3.98 -13.38
CA VAL A 34 -11.30 -3.16 -12.26
C VAL A 34 -10.16 -2.28 -11.73
N ILE A 35 -8.96 -2.84 -11.57
CA ILE A 35 -7.73 -2.08 -11.30
C ILE A 35 -7.21 -1.50 -12.61
N LEU A 36 -7.20 -0.18 -12.70
CA LEU A 36 -6.78 0.54 -13.89
C LEU A 36 -5.26 0.76 -13.90
N LYS A 37 -4.64 0.45 -15.03
CA LYS A 37 -3.21 0.72 -15.28
C LYS A 37 -3.02 2.17 -15.74
N HIS A 38 -2.10 2.89 -15.11
CA HIS A 38 -1.73 4.25 -15.56
C HIS A 38 -0.66 4.23 -16.67
N GLU A 39 0.03 3.10 -16.87
CA GLU A 39 1.01 2.92 -17.95
C GLU A 39 1.21 1.42 -18.30
N LYS A 40 1.95 1.15 -19.37
CA LYS A 40 2.42 -0.20 -19.71
C LYS A 40 3.88 -0.34 -19.31
N THR A 41 4.24 -1.45 -18.67
CA THR A 41 5.63 -1.77 -18.35
C THR A 41 6.27 -2.57 -19.49
N ARG A 42 7.59 -2.43 -19.64
CA ARG A 42 8.34 -3.17 -20.67
C ARG A 42 8.52 -4.63 -20.22
N PRO A 43 8.30 -5.63 -21.09
CA PRO A 43 8.42 -7.05 -20.73
C PRO A 43 9.78 -7.43 -20.12
N VAL A 44 10.87 -6.79 -20.56
CA VAL A 44 12.21 -7.01 -19.99
C VAL A 44 12.25 -6.68 -18.49
N LYS A 45 11.58 -5.61 -18.06
CA LYS A 45 11.53 -5.19 -16.66
C LYS A 45 10.61 -6.08 -15.82
N GLU A 46 9.50 -6.52 -16.41
CA GLU A 46 8.57 -7.45 -15.76
C GLU A 46 9.24 -8.81 -15.50
N ASN A 47 9.92 -9.37 -16.51
CA ASN A 47 10.62 -10.65 -16.39
C ASN A 47 11.71 -10.63 -15.32
N ASP A 48 12.49 -9.55 -15.26
CA ASP A 48 13.54 -9.37 -14.26
C ASP A 48 12.95 -9.31 -12.84
N ARG A 49 11.87 -8.55 -12.64
CA ARG A 49 11.17 -8.47 -11.35
C ARG A 49 10.56 -9.81 -10.93
N THR A 50 9.96 -10.55 -11.87
CA THR A 50 9.43 -11.91 -11.62
C THR A 50 10.54 -12.87 -11.20
N LYS A 51 11.68 -12.84 -11.89
CA LYS A 51 12.85 -13.67 -11.54
C LYS A 51 13.35 -13.34 -10.13
N LEU A 52 13.43 -12.06 -9.77
CA LEU A 52 13.84 -11.62 -8.44
C LEU A 52 12.88 -12.16 -7.36
N ALA A 53 11.57 -12.00 -7.55
CA ALA A 53 10.55 -12.46 -6.61
C ALA A 53 10.59 -13.99 -6.41
N LEU A 54 10.74 -14.75 -7.50
CA LEU A 54 10.88 -16.21 -7.44
C LEU A 54 12.16 -16.66 -6.73
N THR A 55 13.28 -15.98 -6.99
CA THR A 55 14.58 -16.30 -6.39
C THR A 55 14.57 -16.06 -4.87
N LEU A 56 14.01 -14.93 -4.44
CA LEU A 56 13.96 -14.55 -3.03
C LEU A 56 12.76 -15.17 -2.28
N ARG A 57 11.82 -15.77 -3.01
CA ARG A 57 10.53 -16.26 -2.49
C ARG A 57 9.78 -15.20 -1.67
N ALA A 58 9.86 -13.95 -2.13
CA ALA A 58 9.31 -12.79 -1.44
C ALA A 58 8.73 -11.79 -2.45
N HIS A 59 7.64 -11.12 -2.06
CA HIS A 59 7.07 -10.03 -2.84
C HIS A 59 7.59 -8.70 -2.32
N LEU A 60 8.49 -8.06 -3.08
CA LEU A 60 9.27 -6.90 -2.63
C LEU A 60 8.80 -5.57 -3.22
N GLY A 61 7.60 -5.54 -3.81
CA GLY A 61 7.09 -4.38 -4.51
C GLY A 61 5.62 -4.14 -4.18
N PRO A 62 5.30 -3.50 -3.04
CA PRO A 62 3.94 -3.02 -2.82
C PRO A 62 3.55 -2.07 -3.97
N VAL A 63 2.29 -2.18 -4.40
CA VAL A 63 1.71 -1.31 -5.41
C VAL A 63 0.88 -0.24 -4.73
N PHE A 64 0.99 1.00 -5.20
CA PHE A 64 0.14 2.08 -4.73
C PHE A 64 -1.11 2.15 -5.60
N LEU A 65 -2.25 2.08 -4.94
CA LEU A 65 -3.56 2.24 -5.56
C LEU A 65 -4.22 3.50 -5.01
N THR A 66 -5.00 4.16 -5.85
CA THR A 66 -5.96 5.17 -5.43
C THR A 66 -7.36 4.64 -5.68
N TYR A 67 -8.30 5.04 -4.84
CA TYR A 67 -9.70 4.64 -4.96
C TYR A 67 -10.58 5.87 -4.78
N LYS A 68 -11.81 5.78 -5.28
CA LYS A 68 -12.80 6.86 -5.10
C LYS A 68 -13.09 7.03 -3.61
N ASN A 69 -13.32 8.27 -3.21
CA ASN A 69 -13.67 8.60 -1.83
C ASN A 69 -14.80 7.71 -1.30
N ASN A 70 -14.63 7.14 -0.11
CA ASN A 70 -15.62 6.31 0.56
C ASN A 70 -15.69 6.70 2.04
N GLU A 71 -16.84 7.21 2.47
CA GLU A 71 -17.02 7.72 3.84
C GLU A 71 -16.83 6.65 4.91
N ALA A 72 -17.26 5.40 4.65
CA ALA A 72 -17.11 4.32 5.62
C ALA A 72 -15.62 4.01 5.86
N ILE A 73 -14.82 3.96 4.79
CA ILE A 73 -13.38 3.76 4.90
C ILE A 73 -12.73 4.93 5.62
N ASN A 74 -13.09 6.18 5.27
CA ASN A 74 -12.55 7.36 5.92
C ASN A 74 -12.84 7.38 7.43
N ASN A 75 -14.07 7.04 7.82
CA ASN A 75 -14.48 6.99 9.22
C ASN A 75 -13.68 5.94 10.00
N GLU A 76 -13.45 4.76 9.40
CA GLU A 76 -12.66 3.71 10.03
C GLU A 76 -11.18 4.10 10.19
N VAL A 77 -10.59 4.69 9.14
CA VAL A 77 -9.23 5.21 9.17
C VAL A 77 -9.11 6.27 10.26
N ASN A 78 -10.02 7.25 10.31
CA ASN A 78 -10.02 8.33 11.30
C ASN A 78 -10.20 7.82 12.73
N ARG A 79 -11.08 6.84 12.94
CA ARG A 79 -11.24 6.19 14.24
C ARG A 79 -9.95 5.50 14.68
N SER A 80 -9.31 4.76 13.78
CA SER A 80 -8.09 4.01 14.09
C SER A 80 -6.92 4.92 14.46
N ILE A 81 -6.68 5.99 13.68
CA ILE A 81 -5.57 6.93 13.91
C ILE A 81 -5.74 7.81 15.17
N THR A 82 -6.97 7.94 15.68
CA THR A 82 -7.25 8.76 16.88
C THR A 82 -7.29 7.92 18.14
N GLY A 83 -7.62 6.63 18.03
CA GLY A 83 -7.78 5.71 19.16
C GLY A 83 -6.60 4.77 19.40
N THR A 84 -5.57 4.75 18.56
CA THR A 84 -4.48 3.77 18.63
C THR A 84 -3.13 4.43 18.38
N ASP A 85 -2.16 4.13 19.24
CA ASP A 85 -0.77 4.50 19.01
C ASP A 85 -0.15 3.63 17.90
N PRO A 86 0.72 4.19 17.06
CA PRO A 86 1.37 3.42 16.00
C PRO A 86 2.33 2.37 16.58
N CYS A 87 2.32 1.17 16.01
CA CYS A 87 3.30 0.13 16.38
C CYS A 87 4.75 0.54 16.05
N PHE A 88 4.92 1.42 15.06
CA PHE A 88 6.21 1.98 14.66
C PHE A 88 6.05 3.48 14.37
N ASP A 89 6.85 4.30 15.04
CA ASP A 89 6.94 5.73 14.83
C ASP A 89 8.40 6.15 14.84
N PHE A 90 8.89 6.64 13.71
CA PHE A 90 10.26 7.10 13.57
C PHE A 90 10.34 8.20 12.52
N LYS A 91 11.41 8.98 12.60
CA LYS A 91 11.77 9.99 11.61
C LYS A 91 12.98 9.50 10.82
N ALA A 92 12.84 9.42 9.51
CA ALA A 92 13.92 9.08 8.60
C ALA A 92 14.97 10.22 8.52
N GLY A 93 16.17 9.90 8.04
CA GLY A 93 17.29 10.87 7.96
C GLY A 93 17.05 12.04 7.03
N ASP A 94 16.13 11.90 6.07
CA ASP A 94 15.65 12.95 5.17
C ASP A 94 14.49 13.78 5.76
N GLY A 95 14.05 13.44 6.97
CA GLY A 95 13.07 14.20 7.74
C GLY A 95 11.62 13.82 7.51
N VAL A 96 11.37 12.70 6.84
CA VAL A 96 10.04 12.05 6.69
C VAL A 96 9.66 11.26 7.94
#